data_AF-A0A401ZE02-F1
#
_entry.id   AF-A0A401ZE02-F1
#
_cell.length_a   1.000
_cell.length_b   1.000
_cell.length_c   1.000
_cell.angle_alpha   90.00
_cell.angle_beta   90.00
_cell.angle_gamma   90.00
#
_symmetry.space_group_name_H-M   'P 1'
#
loop_
_entity.id
_entity.type
_entity.pdbx_description
1 polymer ?
#
loop_
_entity_poly.entity_id
_entity_poly.type
_entity_poly.pdbx_seq_one_letter_code
_entity_poly.pdbx_strand_id
1 'polypeptide(L)'
;MEEKSVRETLLEIHQSLKPLAELSAAIITQAELQAYTENLYNQLVQVAYDGISYLKKLEVGQIVTQEMVNERDALLARAHRLILDAPNAH
;
A
#
# COMPACT_ATOMS: atom_id res chain seq x y z
N MET A 1 -24.94 32.51 -37.65
CA MET A 1 -24.64 31.37 -36.77
C MET A 1 -25.62 30.28 -37.15
N GLU A 2 -25.14 29.15 -37.68
CA GLU A 2 -26.00 27.99 -37.94
C GLU A 2 -26.40 27.38 -36.60
N GLU A 3 -27.71 27.21 -36.38
CA GLU A 3 -28.22 26.47 -35.22
C GLU A 3 -27.88 24.99 -35.38
N LYS A 4 -27.03 24.49 -34.48
CA LYS A 4 -26.76 23.06 -34.37
C LYS A 4 -28.05 22.31 -34.09
N SER A 5 -28.27 21.20 -34.78
CA SER A 5 -29.40 20.34 -34.49
C SER A 5 -29.28 19.74 -33.07
N VAL A 6 -30.42 19.42 -32.48
CA VAL A 6 -30.48 18.73 -31.17
C VAL A 6 -29.65 17.43 -31.21
N ARG A 7 -29.63 16.74 -32.35
CA ARG A 7 -28.85 15.51 -32.55
C ARG A 7 -27.36 15.76 -32.44
N GLU A 8 -26.84 16.82 -33.05
CA GLU A 8 -25.41 17.17 -32.98
C GLU A 8 -25.01 17.58 -31.57
N THR A 9 -25.87 18.34 -30.88
CA THR A 9 -25.64 18.73 -29.49
C THR A 9 -25.58 17.51 -28.56
N LEU A 10 -26.49 16.54 -28.73
CA LEU A 10 -26.46 15.29 -27.96
C LEU A 10 -25.22 14.45 -28.25
N LEU A 11 -24.75 14.45 -29.50
CA LEU A 11 -23.56 13.70 -29.91
C LEU A 11 -22.29 14.33 -29.34
N GLU A 12 -22.19 15.67 -29.34
CA GLU A 12 -21.10 16.41 -28.70
C GLU A 12 -21.08 16.22 -27.19
N ILE A 13 -22.24 16.23 -26.53
CA ILE A 13 -22.36 15.92 -25.10
C ILE A 13 -21.89 14.49 -24.84
N HIS A 14 -22.34 13.52 -25.62
CA HIS A 14 -21.94 12.13 -25.45
C HIS A 14 -20.43 11.94 -25.62
N GLN A 15 -19.83 12.56 -26.63
CA GLN A 15 -18.38 12.55 -26.85
C GLN A 15 -17.63 13.23 -25.70
N SER A 16 -18.16 14.32 -25.15
CA SER A 16 -17.56 15.05 -24.02
C SER A 16 -17.64 14.28 -22.70
N LEU A 17 -18.65 13.42 -22.53
CA LEU A 17 -18.84 12.60 -21.33
C LEU A 17 -17.96 11.34 -21.31
N LYS A 18 -17.52 10.86 -22.47
CA LYS A 18 -16.70 9.64 -22.57
C LYS A 18 -15.36 9.74 -21.80
N PRO A 19 -14.57 10.82 -21.92
CA PRO A 19 -13.36 11.00 -21.11
C PRO A 19 -13.62 11.04 -19.60
N LEU A 20 -14.78 11.56 -19.17
CA LEU A 20 -15.15 11.61 -17.75
C LEU A 20 -15.43 10.20 -17.20
N ALA A 21 -16.08 9.35 -17.99
CA ALA A 21 -16.30 7.95 -17.61
C ALA A 21 -14.98 7.18 -17.50
N GLU A 22 -14.04 7.40 -18.44
CA GLU A 22 -12.70 6.80 -18.41
C GLU A 22 -11.89 7.28 -17.19
N LEU A 23 -11.93 8.58 -16.89
CA LEU A 23 -11.29 9.15 -15.69
C LEU A 23 -11.89 8.60 -14.40
N SER A 24 -13.22 8.48 -14.33
CA SER A 24 -13.90 7.91 -13.17
C SER A 24 -13.49 6.46 -12.93
N ALA A 25 -13.39 5.64 -13.98
CA ALA A 25 -12.92 4.27 -13.86
C ALA A 25 -11.48 4.21 -13.36
N ALA A 26 -10.60 5.06 -13.89
CA ALA A 26 -9.20 5.13 -13.46
C ALA A 26 -9.06 5.51 -11.97
N ILE A 27 -9.85 6.49 -11.49
CA ILE A 27 -9.86 6.89 -10.08
C ILE A 27 -10.30 5.74 -9.18
N ILE A 28 -11.36 5.01 -9.55
CA ILE A 28 -11.85 3.86 -8.79
C ILE A 28 -10.76 2.78 -8.69
N THR A 29 -10.15 2.42 -9.82
CA THR A 29 -9.07 1.43 -9.83
C THR A 29 -7.87 1.87 -8.98
N GLN A 30 -7.51 3.15 -9.02
CA GLN A 30 -6.42 3.67 -8.19
C GLN A 30 -6.75 3.61 -6.70
N ALA A 31 -7.99 3.92 -6.31
CA ALA A 31 -8.44 3.81 -4.93
C ALA A 31 -8.45 2.35 -4.43
N GLU A 32 -8.87 1.40 -5.27
CA GLU A 32 -8.82 -0.04 -4.95
C GLU A 32 -7.38 -0.53 -4.76
N LEU A 33 -6.46 -0.12 -5.65
CA LEU A 33 -5.03 -0.44 -5.52
C LEU A 33 -4.42 0.16 -4.26
N GLN A 34 -4.82 1.37 -3.89
CA GLN A 34 -4.38 2.00 -2.65
C GLN A 34 -4.86 1.21 -1.43
N ALA A 35 -6.14 0.87 -1.37
CA ALA A 35 -6.71 0.08 -0.27
C ALA A 35 -6.04 -1.30 -0.15
N TYR A 36 -5.75 -1.95 -1.28
CA TYR A 36 -5.01 -3.21 -1.29
C TYR A 36 -3.58 -3.05 -0.75
N THR A 37 -2.89 -1.98 -1.14
CA THR A 37 -1.53 -1.68 -0.69
C THR A 37 -1.49 -1.39 0.82
N GLU A 38 -2.47 -0.64 1.33
CA GLU A 38 -2.62 -0.39 2.77
C GLU A 38 -2.85 -1.68 3.56
N ASN A 39 -3.64 -2.61 3.02
CA ASN A 39 -3.83 -3.93 3.63
C ASN A 39 -2.53 -4.74 3.68
N LEU A 40 -1.78 -4.81 2.58
CA LEU A 40 -0.47 -5.47 2.54
C LEU A 40 0.51 -4.86 3.56
N TYR A 41 0.50 -3.53 3.70
CA TYR A 41 1.30 -2.84 4.70
C TYR A 41 0.92 -3.25 6.12
N ASN A 42 -0.38 -3.28 6.44
CA ASN A 42 -0.86 -3.72 7.75
C ASN A 42 -0.47 -5.17 8.05
N GLN A 43 -0.54 -6.06 7.05
CA GLN A 43 -0.08 -7.45 7.20
C GLN A 43 1.43 -7.52 7.47
N LEU A 44 2.24 -6.73 6.75
CA LEU A 44 3.68 -6.68 6.97
C LEU A 44 4.02 -6.20 8.39
N VAL A 45 3.34 -5.16 8.86
CA VAL A 45 3.50 -4.64 10.23
C VAL A 45 3.15 -5.70 11.26
N GLN A 46 2.04 -6.43 11.07
CA GLN A 46 1.64 -7.52 11.96
C GLN A 46 2.71 -8.62 12.04
N VAL A 47 3.21 -9.07 10.88
CA VAL A 47 4.28 -10.08 10.81
C VAL A 47 5.55 -9.59 11.51
N ALA A 48 5.91 -8.32 11.36
CA ALA A 48 7.05 -7.73 12.05
C ALA A 48 6.87 -7.76 13.58
N TYR A 49 5.69 -7.37 14.08
CA TYR A 49 5.38 -7.45 15.51
C TYR A 49 5.38 -8.89 16.04
N ASP A 50 4.87 -9.84 15.28
CA ASP A 50 4.88 -11.26 15.63
C ASP A 50 6.31 -11.80 15.71
N GLY A 51 7.17 -11.41 14.76
CA GLY A 51 8.60 -11.74 14.77
C GLY A 51 9.32 -11.16 16.00
N ILE A 52 9.05 -9.89 16.34
CA ILE A 52 9.58 -9.26 17.56
C ILE A 52 9.09 -10.00 18.81
N SER A 53 7.81 -10.36 18.86
CA SER A 53 7.21 -11.11 19.97
C SER A 53 7.86 -12.47 20.15
N TYR A 54 8.17 -13.17 19.05
CA TYR A 54 8.90 -14.43 19.08
C TYR A 54 10.30 -14.26 19.68
N LEU A 55 11.04 -13.25 19.23
CA LEU A 55 12.39 -12.96 19.73
C LEU A 55 12.39 -12.56 21.22
N LYS A 56 11.35 -11.88 21.68
CA LYS A 56 11.18 -11.52 23.11
C LYS A 56 10.95 -12.72 24.03
N LYS A 57 10.52 -13.88 23.50
CA LYS A 57 10.28 -15.11 24.28
C LYS A 57 11.54 -15.97 24.51
N LEU A 58 12.69 -15.57 23.96
CA LEU A 58 13.96 -16.26 24.19
C LEU A 58 14.43 -16.03 25.64
N GLU A 59 14.50 -17.07 26.45
CA GLU A 59 14.93 -17.01 27.86
C GLU A 59 16.46 -17.03 28.01
N VAL A 60 16.95 -16.39 29.07
CA VAL A 60 18.37 -16.37 29.43
C VAL A 60 18.81 -17.78 29.85
N GLY A 61 19.64 -18.43 29.04
CA GLY A 61 20.15 -19.79 29.27
C GLY A 61 20.05 -20.73 28.07
N GLN A 62 19.30 -20.36 27.03
CA GLN A 62 19.44 -21.00 25.72
C GLN A 62 20.82 -20.64 25.14
N ILE A 63 21.56 -21.61 24.57
CA ILE A 63 22.84 -21.35 23.91
C ILE A 63 22.56 -20.53 22.65
N VAL A 64 22.42 -19.22 22.82
CA VAL A 64 22.31 -18.26 21.72
C VAL A 64 23.73 -17.93 21.32
N THR A 65 24.16 -18.45 20.17
CA THR A 65 25.47 -18.11 19.63
C THR A 65 25.49 -16.63 19.24
N GLN A 66 26.67 -16.02 19.24
CA GLN A 66 26.82 -14.62 18.81
C GLN A 66 26.27 -14.39 17.39
N GLU A 67 26.35 -15.40 16.50
CA GLU A 67 25.76 -15.37 15.16
C GLU A 67 24.25 -15.18 15.19
N MET A 68 23.53 -15.90 16.07
CA MET A 68 22.07 -15.78 16.20
C MET A 68 21.66 -14.40 16.74
N VAL A 69 22.46 -13.81 17.64
CA VAL A 69 22.24 -12.43 18.11
C VAL A 69 22.43 -11.43 16.96
N ASN A 70 23.50 -11.58 16.17
CA ASN A 70 23.77 -10.70 15.05
C ASN A 70 22.67 -10.80 13.98
N GLU A 71 22.18 -12.01 13.70
CA GLU A 71 21.10 -12.24 12.73
C GLU A 71 19.78 -11.65 13.21
N ARG A 72 19.45 -11.79 14.50
CA ARG A 72 18.32 -11.10 15.13
C ARG A 72 18.41 -9.59 14.95
N ASP A 73 19.56 -9.00 15.27
CA ASP A 73 19.73 -7.55 15.22
C ASP A 73 19.67 -7.02 13.79
N ALA A 74 20.15 -7.80 12.81
CA ALA A 74 20.01 -7.50 11.40
C ALA A 74 18.53 -7.54 10.94
N LEU A 75 17.77 -8.55 11.37
CA LEU A 75 16.33 -8.66 11.08
C LEU A 75 15.53 -7.52 11.71
N LEU A 76 15.81 -7.18 12.97
CA LEU A 76 15.20 -6.05 13.67
C LEU A 76 15.49 -4.72 12.97
N ALA A 77 16.75 -4.48 12.59
CA ALA A 77 17.14 -3.27 11.87
C ALA A 77 16.42 -3.16 10.51
N ARG A 78 16.24 -4.27 9.80
CA ARG A 78 15.51 -4.31 8.52
C ARG A 78 14.02 -4.05 8.72
N ALA A 79 13.41 -4.62 9.75
CA ALA A 79 12.02 -4.36 10.11
C ALA A 79 11.80 -2.89 10.48
N HIS A 80 12.69 -2.28 11.27
CA HIS A 80 12.61 -0.86 11.61
C HIS A 80 12.74 0.05 10.38
N ARG A 81 13.62 -0.27 9.42
CA ARG A 81 13.69 0.50 8.16
C ARG A 81 12.41 0.41 7.36
N LEU A 82 11.81 -0.79 7.22
CA LEU A 82 10.55 -0.95 6.51
C LEU A 82 9.39 -0.14 7.12
N ILE A 83 9.38 0.01 8.45
CA ILE A 83 8.39 0.82 9.15
C ILE A 83 8.66 2.31 8.97
N LEU A 84 9.93 2.76 9.01
CA LEU A 84 10.30 4.17 8.90
C LEU A 84 10.28 4.71 7.45
N ASP A 85 10.60 3.86 6.46
CA ASP A 85 10.55 4.21 5.03
C ASP A 85 9.13 4.07 4.44
N ALA A 86 8.14 3.73 5.25
CA ALA A 86 6.75 3.65 4.82
C ALA A 86 6.25 5.06 4.44
N PRO A 87 5.64 5.24 3.26
CA PRO A 87 5.25 6.56 2.74
C PRO A 87 4.19 7.31 3.57
N ASN A 88 3.65 6.68 4.62
CA ASN A 88 2.61 7.20 5.51
C ASN A 88 3.12 7.42 6.95
N ALA A 89 4.43 7.57 7.19
CA ALA A 89 4.97 7.96 8.49
C ALA A 89 4.78 9.47 8.77
N HIS A 90 3.54 9.95 8.69
CA HIS A 90 3.10 11.27 9.13
C HIS A 90 1.70 11.18 9.76
#